data_AF-A0A812QRT1-F1
#
_entry.id   AF-A0A812QRT1-F1
#
_cell.length_a   1.000
_cell.length_b   1.000
_cell.length_c   1.000
_cell.angle_alpha   90.00
_cell.angle_beta   90.00
_cell.angle_gamma   90.00
#
_symmetry.space_group_name_H-M   'P 1'
#
loop_
_entity.id
_entity.type
_entity.pdbx_description
1 polymer ?
#
loop_
_entity_poly.entity_id
_entity_poly.type
_entity_poly.pdbx_seq_one_letter_code
_entity_poly.pdbx_strand_id
1 'polypeptide(L)'
;MAGALIRNAIETGAPLYNAGQVAMCARIYEDTARKLLLDQRAELREPVAKSLTDALTVAGALGSLPGPSEADQLAWAFRRAFDEQLEAPCLCRGMAGGRWEAAAAIPKAGSPPQGATDAKSVIAAAIQKGVPLYNGGNPDGCAQVYSEAAKRLLDGGSLGSGARATLQRALDSLQQLPNADSRAWELRRALDAVAKADSQPSPSESVPAPAMIRDFSAKRGLEVAGFIVNDTVMGGRSDSELVMSDQGAVFRGTVTKRGGGGFASVRFQPRDRGAFLAMLRSATGVALKIRRIQGCASWKLQLNSQQEKQWQQDFMVSEANTPQDIRVPLSAMWPTWRGRVVGGCGLGGRDLEDIQGFGFMLSFLSADGSNNAAFQEGQFELHILAISTY
;
A
#
# COMPACT_ATOMS: atom_id res chain seq x y z
N MET A 1 -26.59 -28.74 -4.48
CA MET A 1 -27.13 -27.41 -4.89
C MET A 1 -26.49 -26.23 -4.15
N ALA A 2 -26.21 -26.33 -2.85
CA ALA A 2 -25.59 -25.28 -2.03
C ALA A 2 -24.29 -24.72 -2.63
N GLY A 3 -23.36 -25.58 -3.07
CA GLY A 3 -22.10 -25.13 -3.67
C GLY A 3 -22.27 -24.29 -4.94
N ALA A 4 -23.32 -24.53 -5.73
CA ALA A 4 -23.61 -23.72 -6.92
C ALA A 4 -24.15 -22.33 -6.55
N LEU A 5 -25.03 -22.25 -5.54
CA LEU A 5 -25.52 -20.98 -5.01
C LEU A 5 -24.38 -20.13 -4.43
N ILE A 6 -23.48 -20.75 -3.67
CA ILE A 6 -22.31 -20.07 -3.10
C ILE A 6 -21.41 -19.51 -4.21
N ARG A 7 -21.10 -20.31 -5.23
CA ARG A 7 -20.26 -19.86 -6.36
C ARG A 7 -20.89 -18.69 -7.11
N ASN A 8 -22.21 -18.73 -7.35
CA ASN A 8 -22.92 -17.63 -8.00
C ASN A 8 -22.93 -16.35 -7.15
N ALA A 9 -23.13 -16.48 -5.84
CA ALA A 9 -23.06 -15.34 -4.92
C ALA A 9 -21.66 -14.72 -4.93
N ILE A 10 -20.60 -15.53 -4.89
CA ILE A 10 -19.22 -15.05 -4.99
C ILE A 10 -18.98 -14.32 -6.32
N GLU A 11 -19.40 -14.91 -7.45
CA GLU A 11 -19.19 -14.34 -8.78
C GLU A 11 -19.90 -12.98 -8.98
N THR A 12 -21.01 -12.75 -8.28
CA THR A 12 -21.78 -11.50 -8.33
C THR A 12 -21.36 -10.49 -7.26
N GLY A 13 -21.13 -10.94 -6.03
CA GLY A 13 -20.85 -10.07 -4.89
C GLY A 13 -19.42 -9.55 -4.84
N ALA A 14 -18.43 -10.37 -5.21
CA ALA A 14 -17.03 -9.96 -5.10
C ALA A 14 -16.63 -8.77 -6.00
N PRO A 15 -17.04 -8.71 -7.28
CA PRO A 15 -16.78 -7.53 -8.10
C PRO A 15 -17.30 -6.23 -7.48
N LEU A 16 -18.44 -6.27 -6.78
CA LEU A 16 -19.01 -5.11 -6.09
C LEU A 16 -18.14 -4.69 -4.90
N TYR A 17 -17.66 -5.64 -4.11
CA TYR A 17 -16.73 -5.36 -3.01
C TYR A 17 -15.46 -4.67 -3.51
N ASN A 18 -14.85 -5.22 -4.57
CA ASN A 18 -13.62 -4.68 -5.14
C ASN A 18 -13.82 -3.32 -5.83
N ALA A 19 -15.02 -3.03 -6.32
CA ALA A 19 -15.41 -1.70 -6.80
C ALA A 19 -15.74 -0.70 -5.69
N GLY A 20 -15.52 -1.05 -4.41
CA GLY A 20 -15.84 -0.19 -3.25
C GLY A 20 -17.30 -0.19 -2.84
N GLN A 21 -18.18 -0.94 -3.52
CA GLN A 21 -19.59 -1.12 -3.18
C GLN A 21 -19.77 -2.23 -2.13
N VAL A 22 -19.07 -2.09 -1.01
CA VAL A 22 -18.95 -3.11 0.05
C VAL A 22 -20.32 -3.51 0.64
N ALA A 23 -21.22 -2.54 0.86
CA ALA A 23 -22.56 -2.79 1.37
C ALA A 23 -23.42 -3.67 0.42
N MET A 24 -23.27 -3.49 -0.90
CA MET A 24 -24.00 -4.30 -1.88
C MET A 24 -23.48 -5.75 -1.91
N CYS A 25 -22.17 -5.95 -1.78
CA CYS A 25 -21.57 -7.28 -1.63
C CYS A 25 -22.10 -7.98 -0.37
N ALA A 26 -22.03 -7.31 0.78
CA ALA A 26 -22.51 -7.84 2.06
C ALA A 26 -23.97 -8.30 1.95
N ARG A 27 -24.83 -7.52 1.30
CA ARG A 27 -26.25 -7.85 1.09
C ARG A 27 -26.47 -9.08 0.21
N ILE A 28 -25.74 -9.21 -0.91
CA ILE A 28 -25.82 -10.41 -1.77
C ILE A 28 -25.41 -11.66 -0.98
N TYR A 29 -24.35 -11.55 -0.18
CA TYR A 29 -23.88 -12.65 0.65
C TYR A 29 -24.88 -12.98 1.77
N GLU A 30 -25.49 -11.97 2.39
CA GLU A 30 -26.54 -12.14 3.39
C GLU A 30 -27.76 -12.87 2.83
N ASP A 31 -28.29 -12.42 1.69
CA ASP A 31 -29.45 -13.03 1.02
C ASP A 31 -29.16 -14.48 0.65
N THR A 32 -27.93 -14.75 0.18
CA THR A 32 -27.48 -16.11 -0.12
C THR A 32 -27.37 -16.96 1.14
N ALA A 33 -26.84 -16.42 2.24
CA ALA A 33 -26.74 -17.13 3.52
C ALA A 33 -28.12 -17.51 4.07
N ARG A 34 -29.10 -16.59 3.99
CA ARG A 34 -30.50 -16.87 4.35
C ARG A 34 -31.06 -18.01 3.50
N LYS A 35 -30.87 -17.96 2.19
CA LYS A 35 -31.32 -19.00 1.27
C LYS A 35 -30.67 -20.36 1.54
N LEU A 36 -29.38 -20.39 1.84
CA LEU A 36 -28.66 -21.63 2.15
C LEU A 36 -29.17 -22.28 3.43
N LEU A 37 -29.41 -21.49 4.48
CA LEU A 37 -29.92 -22.00 5.76
C LEU A 37 -31.40 -22.42 5.70
N LEU A 38 -32.20 -21.79 4.83
CA LEU A 38 -33.61 -22.15 4.63
C LEU A 38 -33.77 -23.36 3.71
N ASP A 39 -33.19 -23.30 2.52
CA ASP A 39 -33.52 -24.23 1.44
C ASP A 39 -32.50 -25.37 1.30
N GLN A 40 -31.28 -25.19 1.83
CA GLN A 40 -30.14 -26.08 1.56
C GLN A 40 -29.41 -26.53 2.83
N ARG A 41 -30.05 -26.45 4.00
CA ARG A 41 -29.42 -26.74 5.29
C ARG A 41 -28.78 -28.12 5.39
N ALA A 42 -29.41 -29.12 4.77
CA ALA A 42 -28.93 -30.50 4.76
C ALA A 42 -27.61 -30.68 3.97
N GLU A 43 -27.30 -29.77 3.05
CA GLU A 43 -26.04 -29.79 2.28
C GLU A 43 -24.91 -29.00 2.96
N LEU A 44 -25.20 -28.24 4.02
CA LEU A 44 -24.21 -27.44 4.75
C LEU A 44 -23.52 -28.27 5.82
N ARG A 45 -22.20 -28.10 5.94
CA ARG A 45 -21.44 -28.63 7.08
C ARG A 45 -21.84 -27.88 8.34
N GLU A 46 -21.88 -28.57 9.48
CA GLU A 46 -22.36 -27.99 10.74
C GLU A 46 -21.59 -26.73 11.20
N PRO A 47 -20.25 -26.67 11.09
CA PRO A 47 -19.50 -25.45 11.40
C PRO A 47 -19.89 -24.27 10.50
N VAL A 48 -20.15 -24.53 9.21
CA VAL A 48 -20.57 -23.52 8.24
C VAL A 48 -21.96 -22.97 8.59
N ALA A 49 -22.91 -23.86 8.87
CA ALA A 49 -24.26 -23.45 9.22
C ALA A 49 -24.29 -22.56 10.47
N LYS A 50 -23.44 -22.89 11.46
CA LYS A 50 -23.25 -22.05 12.64
C LYS A 50 -22.66 -20.68 12.27
N SER A 51 -21.55 -20.65 11.52
CA SER A 51 -20.91 -19.40 11.09
C SER A 51 -21.84 -18.49 10.30
N LEU A 52 -22.68 -19.04 9.41
CA LEU A 52 -23.69 -18.28 8.68
C LEU A 52 -24.78 -17.72 9.60
N THR A 53 -25.22 -18.49 10.60
CA THR A 53 -26.22 -18.04 11.58
C THR A 53 -25.69 -16.91 12.46
N ASP A 54 -24.45 -17.01 12.92
CA ASP A 54 -23.77 -15.98 13.71
C ASP A 54 -23.63 -14.68 12.90
N ALA A 55 -23.19 -14.79 11.63
CA ALA A 55 -23.07 -13.65 10.73
C ALA A 55 -24.43 -12.96 10.45
N LEU A 56 -25.51 -13.74 10.28
CA LEU A 56 -26.87 -13.20 10.12
C LEU A 56 -27.39 -12.52 11.38
N THR A 57 -27.01 -13.01 12.56
CA THR A 57 -27.36 -12.39 13.84
C THR A 57 -26.73 -11.00 13.96
N VAL A 58 -25.45 -10.89 13.59
CA VAL A 58 -24.75 -9.60 13.54
C VAL A 58 -25.39 -8.67 12.50
N ALA A 59 -25.72 -9.17 11.30
CA ALA A 59 -26.37 -8.38 10.26
C ALA A 59 -27.73 -7.84 10.72
N GLY A 60 -28.54 -8.67 11.41
CA GLY A 60 -29.83 -8.26 11.96
C GLY A 60 -29.71 -7.15 13.02
N ALA A 61 -28.63 -7.14 13.81
CA ALA A 61 -28.38 -6.13 14.82
C ALA A 61 -27.95 -4.76 14.23
N LEU A 62 -27.38 -4.75 13.02
CA LEU A 62 -26.83 -3.56 12.38
C LEU A 62 -27.86 -2.75 11.55
N GLY A 63 -29.07 -3.29 11.33
CA GLY A 63 -30.13 -2.63 10.55
C GLY A 63 -29.86 -2.62 9.04
N SER A 64 -30.72 -1.93 8.28
CA SER A 64 -30.77 -2.05 6.80
C SER A 64 -29.61 -1.38 6.03
N LEU A 65 -28.81 -0.55 6.69
CA LEU A 65 -27.70 0.21 6.07
C LEU A 65 -26.49 0.24 7.02
N PRO A 66 -25.65 -0.82 7.02
CA PRO A 66 -24.42 -0.82 7.81
C PRO A 66 -23.43 0.24 7.29
N GLY A 67 -22.65 0.80 8.21
CA GLY A 67 -21.52 1.67 7.85
C GLY A 67 -20.46 0.92 7.04
N PRO A 68 -19.49 1.63 6.42
CA PRO A 68 -18.48 1.01 5.56
C PRO A 68 -17.64 -0.06 6.26
N SER A 69 -17.37 0.09 7.56
CA SER A 69 -16.59 -0.88 8.34
C SER A 69 -17.42 -2.11 8.72
N GLU A 70 -18.69 -1.92 9.05
CA GLU A 70 -19.61 -2.99 9.41
C GLU A 70 -19.99 -3.84 8.19
N ALA A 71 -20.21 -3.20 7.04
CA ALA A 71 -20.41 -3.87 5.76
C ALA A 71 -19.19 -4.71 5.36
N ASP A 72 -17.97 -4.21 5.62
CA ASP A 72 -16.72 -4.94 5.38
C ASP A 72 -16.66 -6.21 6.24
N GLN A 73 -16.88 -6.08 7.55
CA GLN A 73 -16.88 -7.20 8.49
C GLN A 73 -17.91 -8.26 8.11
N LEU A 74 -19.13 -7.86 7.71
CA LEU A 74 -20.19 -8.76 7.28
C LEU A 74 -19.83 -9.50 5.99
N ALA A 75 -19.36 -8.79 4.96
CA ALA A 75 -18.95 -9.41 3.70
C ALA A 75 -17.89 -10.49 3.93
N TRP A 76 -16.89 -10.20 4.78
CA TRP A 76 -15.84 -11.15 5.15
C TRP A 76 -16.32 -12.30 6.06
N ALA A 77 -17.30 -12.06 6.94
CA ALA A 77 -17.90 -13.11 7.76
C ALA A 77 -18.61 -14.15 6.88
N PHE A 78 -19.48 -13.71 5.96
CA PHE A 78 -20.15 -14.62 5.03
C PHE A 78 -19.16 -15.30 4.09
N ARG A 79 -18.18 -14.55 3.58
CA ARG A 79 -17.20 -15.10 2.64
C ARG A 79 -16.42 -16.27 3.22
N ARG A 80 -15.93 -16.15 4.46
CA ARG A 80 -15.20 -17.22 5.13
C ARG A 80 -16.05 -18.49 5.25
N ALA A 81 -17.33 -18.36 5.64
CA ALA A 81 -18.22 -19.51 5.72
C ALA A 81 -18.49 -20.15 4.35
N PHE A 82 -18.59 -19.34 3.29
CA PHE A 82 -18.71 -19.82 1.91
C PHE A 82 -17.49 -20.58 1.44
N ASP A 83 -16.30 -20.03 1.65
CA ASP A 83 -15.04 -20.68 1.27
C ASP A 83 -14.87 -22.00 2.03
N GLU A 84 -15.12 -21.99 3.35
CA GLU A 84 -15.07 -23.21 4.16
C GLU A 84 -15.97 -24.29 3.56
N GLN A 85 -17.22 -23.98 3.20
CA GLN A 85 -18.16 -24.92 2.59
C GLN A 85 -17.74 -25.43 1.21
N LEU A 86 -17.03 -24.62 0.43
CA LEU A 86 -16.54 -24.99 -0.89
C LEU A 86 -15.25 -25.81 -0.84
N GLU A 87 -14.48 -25.73 0.25
CA GLU A 87 -13.32 -26.58 0.46
C GLU A 87 -13.73 -28.04 0.68
N ALA A 88 -13.29 -28.91 -0.23
CA ALA A 88 -13.35 -30.36 -0.03
C ALA A 88 -12.41 -30.74 1.12
N PRO A 89 -12.75 -31.74 1.95
CA PRO A 89 -11.84 -32.22 2.99
C PRO A 89 -10.58 -32.80 2.33
N CYS A 90 -9.51 -32.00 2.30
CA CYS A 90 -8.17 -32.49 2.06
C CYS A 90 -7.76 -33.31 3.29
N LEU A 91 -7.42 -34.58 3.06
CA LEU A 91 -6.78 -35.46 4.03
C LEU A 91 -5.34 -34.98 4.29
N CYS A 92 -5.18 -33.80 4.90
CA CYS A 92 -3.93 -33.31 5.43
C CYS A 92 -4.19 -32.80 6.85
N ARG A 93 -4.03 -33.72 7.80
CA ARG A 93 -4.19 -33.52 9.23
C ARG A 93 -3.10 -32.57 9.76
N GLY A 94 -3.48 -31.57 10.55
CA GLY A 94 -2.64 -31.06 11.63
C GLY A 94 -2.39 -29.55 11.66
N MET A 95 -3.33 -28.79 12.22
CA MET A 95 -3.10 -28.07 13.49
C MET A 95 -4.42 -27.45 13.98
N ALA A 96 -4.72 -27.73 15.23
CA ALA A 96 -5.97 -27.39 15.89
C ALA A 96 -5.94 -25.98 16.49
N GLY A 97 -7.12 -25.35 16.53
CA GLY A 97 -7.59 -24.65 17.72
C GLY A 97 -7.28 -23.16 17.82
N GLY A 98 -8.33 -22.35 17.66
CA GLY A 98 -8.36 -20.95 18.10
C GLY A 98 -9.78 -20.41 18.11
N ARG A 99 -10.52 -20.68 19.19
CA ARG A 99 -11.77 -19.99 19.53
C ARG A 99 -11.48 -18.50 19.72
N TRP A 100 -12.34 -17.63 19.21
CA TRP A 100 -12.36 -16.22 19.62
C TRP A 100 -13.72 -15.92 20.26
N GLU A 101 -13.67 -15.57 21.54
CA GLU A 101 -14.78 -15.04 22.31
C GLU A 101 -14.98 -13.55 22.02
N ALA A 102 -16.17 -13.07 22.43
CA ALA A 102 -16.79 -11.81 22.11
C ALA A 102 -16.03 -10.54 22.58
N ALA A 103 -16.42 -9.43 21.94
CA ALA A 103 -16.00 -8.05 22.12
C ALA A 103 -15.87 -7.54 23.57
N ALA A 104 -14.84 -6.73 23.84
CA ALA A 104 -14.88 -5.62 24.79
C ALA A 104 -13.76 -4.59 24.58
N ALA A 105 -14.17 -3.31 24.59
CA ALA A 105 -13.46 -2.07 24.97
C ALA A 105 -12.28 -1.54 24.12
N ILE A 106 -12.54 -0.40 23.46
CA ILE A 106 -11.55 0.52 22.86
C ILE A 106 -11.11 1.54 23.93
N PRO A 107 -9.80 1.79 24.18
CA PRO A 107 -9.36 3.00 24.85
C PRO A 107 -9.16 4.16 23.87
N LYS A 108 -9.56 5.34 24.34
CA LYS A 108 -9.62 6.63 23.63
C LYS A 108 -8.26 7.18 23.17
N ALA A 109 -8.35 8.01 22.14
CA ALA A 109 -7.28 8.83 21.57
C ALA A 109 -6.47 9.59 22.62
N GLY A 110 -5.15 9.37 22.63
CA GLY A 110 -4.17 10.21 23.30
C GLY A 110 -3.70 11.32 22.37
N SER A 111 -3.70 12.55 22.87
CA SER A 111 -3.17 13.76 22.21
C SER A 111 -1.66 13.64 21.90
N PRO A 112 -1.13 14.36 20.88
CA PRO A 112 0.25 14.20 20.43
C PRO A 112 1.27 14.86 21.38
N PRO A 113 2.41 14.22 21.67
CA PRO A 113 3.53 14.88 22.34
C PRO A 113 4.30 15.76 21.34
N GLN A 114 4.54 17.00 21.76
CA GLN A 114 5.36 18.00 21.07
C GLN A 114 6.85 17.68 21.24
N GLY A 115 7.64 17.79 20.16
CA GLY A 115 9.11 17.82 20.24
C GLY A 115 9.81 17.28 19.00
N ALA A 116 10.66 18.11 18.38
CA ALA A 116 11.39 17.94 17.10
C ALA A 116 10.52 18.05 15.83
N THR A 117 10.18 19.29 15.46
CA THR A 117 9.53 19.60 14.18
C THR A 117 10.50 19.45 13.02
N ASP A 118 10.32 18.39 12.23
CA ASP A 118 10.93 18.22 10.91
C ASP A 118 10.56 19.41 10.02
N ALA A 119 11.55 20.04 9.35
CA ALA A 119 11.33 21.22 8.52
C ALA A 119 10.28 20.96 7.43
N LYS A 120 10.24 19.75 6.87
CA LYS A 120 9.22 19.34 5.89
C LYS A 120 7.82 19.31 6.50
N SER A 121 7.68 18.86 7.75
CA SER A 121 6.39 18.85 8.46
C SER A 121 5.86 20.26 8.73
N VAL A 122 6.74 21.21 9.05
CA VAL A 122 6.38 22.62 9.27
C VAL A 122 5.94 23.27 7.95
N ILE A 123 6.66 23.00 6.86
CA ILE A 123 6.31 23.50 5.52
C ILE A 123 4.96 22.91 5.07
N ALA A 124 4.77 21.60 5.17
CA ALA A 124 3.52 20.94 4.79
C ALA A 124 2.32 21.46 5.59
N ALA A 125 2.46 21.63 6.91
CA ALA A 125 1.42 22.19 7.76
C ALA A 125 1.09 23.65 7.38
N ALA A 126 2.10 24.45 7.04
CA ALA A 126 1.91 25.82 6.59
C ALA A 126 1.12 25.87 5.27
N ILE A 127 1.45 25.00 4.31
CA ILE A 127 0.76 24.89 3.01
C ILE A 127 -0.69 24.46 3.20
N GLN A 128 -0.93 23.42 4.01
CA GLN A 128 -2.27 22.92 4.31
C GLN A 128 -3.18 24.01 4.91
N LYS A 129 -2.60 24.89 5.74
CA LYS A 129 -3.31 26.01 6.36
C LYS A 129 -3.46 27.23 5.42
N GLY A 130 -2.45 27.51 4.58
CA GLY A 130 -2.39 28.69 3.73
C GLY A 130 -3.20 28.59 2.43
N VAL A 131 -3.24 27.41 1.80
CA VAL A 131 -3.95 27.22 0.51
C VAL A 131 -5.45 27.54 0.60
N PRO A 132 -6.21 27.09 1.61
CA PRO A 132 -7.62 27.46 1.75
C PRO A 132 -7.85 28.96 1.95
N LEU A 133 -6.94 29.65 2.65
CA LEU A 133 -7.04 31.10 2.89
C LEU A 133 -6.86 31.88 1.58
N TYR A 134 -5.87 31.49 0.77
CA TYR A 134 -5.62 32.12 -0.52
C TYR A 134 -6.79 31.88 -1.50
N ASN A 135 -7.24 30.63 -1.64
CA ASN A 135 -8.37 30.29 -2.51
C ASN A 135 -9.69 30.89 -2.04
N GLY A 136 -9.83 31.17 -0.74
CA GLY A 136 -10.94 31.90 -0.16
C GLY A 136 -10.89 33.42 -0.34
N GLY A 137 -9.94 33.94 -1.12
CA GLY A 137 -9.79 35.38 -1.39
C GLY A 137 -9.08 36.16 -0.30
N ASN A 138 -8.36 35.49 0.61
CA ASN A 138 -7.58 36.11 1.69
C ASN A 138 -6.06 35.89 1.50
N PRO A 139 -5.42 36.59 0.53
CA PRO A 139 -3.99 36.48 0.29
C PRO A 139 -3.14 37.04 1.46
N ASP A 140 -3.65 38.01 2.23
CA ASP A 140 -2.95 38.56 3.40
C ASP A 140 -2.83 37.51 4.52
N GLY A 141 -3.91 36.80 4.82
CA GLY A 141 -3.91 35.70 5.80
C GLY A 141 -3.02 34.53 5.36
N CYS A 142 -2.98 34.23 4.07
CA CYS A 142 -2.06 33.23 3.51
C CYS A 142 -0.59 33.67 3.70
N ALA A 143 -0.25 34.92 3.36
CA ALA A 143 1.10 35.45 3.51
C ALA A 143 1.56 35.48 4.98
N GLN A 144 0.66 35.78 5.92
CA GLN A 144 0.95 35.70 7.36
C GLN A 144 1.31 34.27 7.80
N VAL A 145 0.49 33.28 7.43
CA VAL A 145 0.74 31.87 7.76
C VAL A 145 2.09 31.40 7.22
N TYR A 146 2.44 31.76 5.99
CA TYR A 146 3.75 31.39 5.42
C TYR A 146 4.92 32.14 6.06
N SER A 147 4.74 33.41 6.43
CA SER A 147 5.77 34.21 7.11
C SER A 147 6.10 33.65 8.50
N GLU A 148 5.08 33.26 9.26
CA GLU A 148 5.25 32.63 10.58
C GLU A 148 5.96 31.28 10.47
N ALA A 149 5.58 30.47 9.47
CA ALA A 149 6.25 29.20 9.21
C ALA A 149 7.72 29.39 8.83
N ALA A 150 8.03 30.37 7.95
CA ALA A 150 9.40 30.68 7.55
C ALA A 150 10.26 31.16 8.73
N LYS A 151 9.73 32.03 9.61
CA LYS A 151 10.42 32.47 10.83
C LYS A 151 10.68 31.31 11.79
N ARG A 152 9.67 30.48 12.04
CA ARG A 152 9.80 29.29 12.89
C ARG A 152 10.84 28.31 12.37
N LEU A 153 10.96 28.18 11.06
CA LEU A 153 11.98 27.36 10.42
C LEU A 153 13.39 27.94 10.58
N LEU A 154 13.54 29.27 10.48
CA LEU A 154 14.81 29.98 10.68
C LEU A 154 15.29 29.92 12.14
N ASP A 155 14.37 30.04 13.09
CA ASP A 155 14.63 29.91 14.53
C ASP A 155 14.98 28.45 14.92
N GLY A 156 14.67 27.50 14.04
CA GLY A 156 14.96 26.08 14.21
C GLY A 156 16.38 25.66 13.85
N GLY A 157 16.90 24.64 14.55
CA GLY A 157 18.25 24.11 14.33
C GLY A 157 18.43 23.26 13.06
N SER A 158 17.34 22.77 12.44
CA SER A 158 17.39 21.68 11.44
C SER A 158 17.49 22.09 9.96
N LEU A 159 17.68 23.38 9.63
CA LEU A 159 17.81 23.80 8.23
C LEU A 159 19.27 23.88 7.75
N GLY A 160 19.53 23.50 6.49
CA GLY A 160 20.81 23.75 5.82
C GLY A 160 21.06 25.26 5.58
N SER A 161 22.33 25.66 5.44
CA SER A 161 22.72 27.08 5.22
C SER A 161 22.08 27.69 3.97
N GLY A 162 21.95 26.93 2.88
CA GLY A 162 21.27 27.35 1.65
C GLY A 162 19.75 27.51 1.80
N ALA A 163 19.11 26.64 2.57
CA ALA A 163 17.68 26.73 2.89
C ALA A 163 17.39 27.95 3.77
N ARG A 164 18.22 28.20 4.79
CA ARG A 164 18.12 29.41 5.62
C ARG A 164 18.28 30.69 4.81
N ALA A 165 19.29 30.76 3.93
CA ALA A 165 19.49 31.92 3.07
C ALA A 165 18.31 32.18 2.12
N THR A 166 17.68 31.13 1.62
CA THR A 166 16.49 31.22 0.77
C THR A 166 15.28 31.80 1.52
N LEU A 167 14.99 31.30 2.73
CA LEU A 167 13.91 31.82 3.57
C LEU A 167 14.15 33.26 4.02
N GLN A 168 15.39 33.57 4.44
CA GLN A 168 15.74 34.91 4.89
C GLN A 168 15.54 35.94 3.77
N ARG A 169 16.03 35.65 2.56
CA ARG A 169 15.86 36.54 1.40
C ARG A 169 14.40 36.77 1.04
N ALA A 170 13.56 35.73 1.15
CA ALA A 170 12.14 35.82 0.87
C ALA A 170 11.39 36.65 1.92
N LEU A 171 11.81 36.61 3.19
CA LEU A 171 11.24 37.45 4.25
C LEU A 171 11.67 38.93 4.09
N ASP A 172 12.93 39.17 3.72
CA ASP A 172 13.46 40.52 3.53
C ASP A 172 12.82 41.23 2.32
N SER A 173 12.44 40.47 1.29
CA SER A 173 11.81 41.03 0.08
C SER A 173 10.32 41.39 0.25
N LEU A 174 9.64 40.92 1.31
CA LEU A 174 8.19 41.11 1.46
C LEU A 174 7.75 42.57 1.52
N GLN A 175 8.57 43.45 2.07
CA GLN A 175 8.26 44.88 2.20
C GLN A 175 8.31 45.62 0.87
N GLN A 176 9.00 45.06 -0.13
CA GLN A 176 9.18 45.64 -1.46
C GLN A 176 8.14 45.13 -2.47
N LEU A 177 7.29 44.17 -2.07
CA LEU A 177 6.27 43.59 -2.95
C LEU A 177 4.97 44.42 -2.94
N PRO A 178 4.34 44.62 -4.11
CA PRO A 178 3.29 45.63 -4.28
C PRO A 178 1.95 45.26 -3.65
N ASN A 179 1.69 43.98 -3.37
CA ASN A 179 0.41 43.51 -2.83
C ASN A 179 0.53 42.17 -2.07
N ALA A 180 -0.53 41.83 -1.36
CA ALA A 180 -0.67 40.58 -0.59
C ALA A 180 -0.49 39.32 -1.43
N ASP A 181 -0.99 39.35 -2.67
CA ASP A 181 -0.90 38.24 -3.62
C ASP A 181 0.56 37.91 -3.96
N SER A 182 1.35 38.93 -4.29
CA SER A 182 2.77 38.80 -4.59
C SER A 182 3.55 38.27 -3.39
N ARG A 183 3.21 38.73 -2.17
CA ARG A 183 3.82 38.25 -0.91
C ARG A 183 3.52 36.79 -0.64
N ALA A 184 2.27 36.36 -0.84
CA ALA A 184 1.87 34.95 -0.66
C ALA A 184 2.61 34.02 -1.64
N TRP A 185 2.72 34.42 -2.91
CA TRP A 185 3.42 33.63 -3.92
C TRP A 185 4.94 33.60 -3.73
N GLU A 186 5.55 34.70 -3.28
CA GLU A 186 6.99 34.73 -2.99
C GLU A 186 7.33 33.75 -1.86
N LEU A 187 6.55 33.78 -0.78
CA LEU A 187 6.73 32.86 0.35
C LEU A 187 6.42 31.41 -0.04
N ARG A 188 5.39 31.17 -0.86
CA ARG A 188 5.09 29.83 -1.38
C ARG A 188 6.29 29.25 -2.13
N ARG A 189 6.87 30.04 -3.04
CA ARG A 189 8.04 29.66 -3.85
C ARG A 189 9.25 29.38 -2.96
N ALA A 190 9.49 30.21 -1.94
CA ALA A 190 10.58 30.00 -1.00
C ALA A 190 10.42 28.72 -0.16
N LEU A 191 9.21 28.46 0.35
CA LEU A 191 8.89 27.24 1.09
C LEU A 191 9.00 25.98 0.22
N ASP A 192 8.54 26.04 -1.04
CA ASP A 192 8.69 24.93 -1.99
C ASP A 192 10.16 24.70 -2.37
N ALA A 193 10.94 25.77 -2.54
CA ALA A 193 12.37 25.68 -2.82
C ALA A 193 13.13 25.04 -1.65
N VAL A 194 12.76 25.36 -0.41
CA VAL A 194 13.35 24.75 0.79
C VAL A 194 12.93 23.30 0.95
N ALA A 195 11.65 22.99 0.75
CA ALA A 195 11.16 21.61 0.74
C ALA A 195 11.87 20.76 -0.33
N LYS A 196 12.18 21.36 -1.48
CA LYS A 196 12.97 20.74 -2.55
C LYS A 196 14.46 20.65 -2.21
N ALA A 197 15.05 21.67 -1.59
CA ALA A 197 16.46 21.68 -1.19
C ALA A 197 16.75 20.66 -0.08
N ASP A 198 15.85 20.48 0.89
CA ASP A 198 15.89 19.38 1.88
C ASP A 198 15.59 18.00 1.26
N SER A 199 15.24 17.95 -0.02
CA SER A 199 15.11 16.71 -0.81
C SER A 199 16.21 16.55 -1.88
N GLN A 200 17.10 17.52 -2.03
CA GLN A 200 18.33 17.38 -2.81
C GLN A 200 19.50 17.14 -1.85
N PRO A 201 20.28 16.06 -2.02
CA PRO A 201 21.46 15.87 -1.19
C PRO A 201 22.41 17.05 -1.39
N SER A 202 22.80 17.69 -0.29
CA SER A 202 23.92 18.62 -0.28
C SER A 202 25.16 17.88 -0.80
N PRO A 203 26.01 18.51 -1.64
CA PRO A 203 27.19 17.86 -2.19
C PRO A 203 28.30 17.77 -1.13
N SER A 204 28.11 16.94 -0.11
CA SER A 204 29.17 16.56 0.84
C SER A 204 28.90 15.30 1.67
N GLU A 205 27.81 14.55 1.44
CA GLU A 205 27.67 13.22 2.05
C GLU A 205 27.95 12.15 0.99
N SER A 206 29.01 11.39 1.23
CA SER A 206 29.39 10.21 0.45
C SER A 206 28.17 9.29 0.29
N VAL A 207 27.70 9.12 -0.95
CA VAL A 207 26.70 8.09 -1.29
C VAL A 207 27.24 6.75 -0.77
N PRO A 208 26.59 6.10 0.21
CA PRO A 208 27.03 4.80 0.67
C PRO A 208 26.99 3.82 -0.50
N ALA A 209 28.00 2.96 -0.60
CA ALA A 209 28.11 2.01 -1.69
C ALA A 209 26.83 1.15 -1.78
N PRO A 210 26.35 0.84 -3.00
CA PRO A 210 25.13 0.06 -3.20
C PRO A 210 25.25 -1.29 -2.47
N ALA A 211 24.34 -1.55 -1.53
CA ALA A 211 24.33 -2.79 -0.75
C ALA A 211 23.46 -3.84 -1.44
N MET A 212 24.02 -5.02 -1.68
CA MET A 212 23.28 -6.14 -2.28
C MET A 212 22.29 -6.73 -1.26
N ILE A 213 20.99 -6.51 -1.48
CA ILE A 213 19.94 -7.13 -0.65
C ILE A 213 19.85 -8.61 -0.99
N ARG A 214 19.67 -8.95 -2.27
CA ARG A 214 19.63 -10.34 -2.75
C ARG A 214 19.99 -10.42 -4.23
N ASP A 215 20.94 -11.29 -4.56
CA ASP A 215 21.16 -11.79 -5.91
C ASP A 215 20.61 -13.22 -5.96
N PHE A 216 19.51 -13.42 -6.69
CA PHE A 216 18.84 -14.71 -6.79
C PHE A 216 19.60 -15.69 -7.68
N SER A 217 20.26 -15.21 -8.73
CA SER A 217 21.02 -16.04 -9.67
C SER A 217 22.32 -16.53 -9.03
N ALA A 218 23.11 -15.63 -8.45
CA ALA A 218 24.36 -15.97 -7.78
C ALA A 218 24.17 -16.46 -6.33
N LYS A 219 22.94 -16.40 -5.82
CA LYS A 219 22.54 -16.78 -4.45
C LYS A 219 23.32 -16.01 -3.37
N ARG A 220 23.69 -14.74 -3.63
CA ARG A 220 24.43 -13.84 -2.73
C ARG A 220 23.51 -12.84 -2.02
N GLY A 221 24.01 -12.20 -0.97
CA GLY A 221 23.25 -11.25 -0.15
C GLY A 221 22.47 -11.96 0.96
N LEU A 222 21.39 -11.35 1.43
CA LEU A 222 20.55 -11.89 2.48
C LEU A 222 19.84 -13.17 2.02
N GLU A 223 19.65 -14.13 2.92
CA GLU A 223 18.71 -15.23 2.68
C GLU A 223 17.27 -14.72 2.78
N VAL A 224 16.41 -15.18 1.86
CA VAL A 224 15.00 -14.77 1.81
C VAL A 224 14.08 -15.98 1.70
N ALA A 225 12.95 -15.94 2.37
CA ALA A 225 11.84 -16.86 2.17
C ALA A 225 10.80 -16.24 1.23
N GLY A 226 10.47 -16.91 0.13
CA GLY A 226 9.51 -16.44 -0.85
C GLY A 226 8.13 -17.10 -0.70
N PHE A 227 7.05 -16.34 -0.91
CA PHE A 227 5.68 -16.85 -0.89
C PHE A 227 4.77 -16.06 -1.84
N ILE A 228 3.68 -16.70 -2.26
CA ILE A 228 2.70 -16.15 -3.20
C ILE A 228 1.49 -15.57 -2.47
N VAL A 229 0.94 -14.48 -2.99
CA VAL A 229 -0.34 -13.88 -2.59
C VAL A 229 -1.13 -13.54 -3.85
N ASN A 230 -2.26 -14.22 -4.06
CA ASN A 230 -3.16 -14.01 -5.18
C ASN A 230 -4.50 -13.39 -4.72
N ASP A 231 -5.30 -12.95 -5.68
CA ASP A 231 -6.60 -12.29 -5.50
C ASP A 231 -7.79 -13.21 -5.16
N THR A 232 -7.52 -14.47 -4.80
CA THR A 232 -8.52 -15.54 -4.68
C THR A 232 -9.54 -15.34 -3.56
N VAL A 233 -9.19 -14.53 -2.55
CA VAL A 233 -9.95 -14.39 -1.31
C VAL A 233 -11.35 -13.79 -1.55
N MET A 234 -11.49 -12.93 -2.56
CA MET A 234 -12.78 -12.44 -3.02
C MET A 234 -13.12 -13.00 -4.39
N GLY A 235 -12.86 -14.28 -4.68
CA GLY A 235 -13.33 -14.92 -5.92
C GLY A 235 -12.55 -14.54 -7.18
N GLY A 236 -11.46 -13.78 -7.01
CA GLY A 236 -10.43 -13.64 -8.02
C GLY A 236 -9.90 -15.00 -8.43
N ARG A 237 -9.42 -15.06 -9.68
CA ARG A 237 -9.01 -16.32 -10.32
C ARG A 237 -7.58 -16.25 -10.83
N SER A 238 -6.79 -15.29 -10.32
CA SER A 238 -5.37 -15.24 -10.63
C SER A 238 -4.66 -16.38 -9.90
N ASP A 239 -3.73 -17.01 -10.61
CA ASP A 239 -2.93 -18.11 -10.09
C ASP A 239 -1.47 -17.89 -10.47
N SER A 240 -0.56 -18.21 -9.55
CA SER A 240 0.85 -17.93 -9.76
C SER A 240 1.75 -18.78 -8.89
N GLU A 241 2.99 -18.93 -9.33
CA GLU A 241 4.02 -19.70 -8.65
C GLU A 241 5.37 -18.97 -8.64
N LEU A 242 6.19 -19.33 -7.66
CA LEU A 242 7.56 -18.86 -7.52
C LEU A 242 8.50 -20.06 -7.65
N VAL A 243 9.38 -20.02 -8.64
CA VAL A 243 10.41 -21.04 -8.86
C VAL A 243 11.79 -20.41 -8.65
N MET A 244 12.52 -20.89 -7.66
CA MET A 244 13.92 -20.51 -7.45
C MET A 244 14.80 -21.36 -8.37
N SER A 245 15.58 -20.71 -9.24
CA SER A 245 16.46 -21.39 -10.20
C SER A 245 17.79 -20.66 -10.34
N ASP A 246 18.72 -21.23 -11.10
CA ASP A 246 20.00 -20.57 -11.39
C ASP A 246 19.82 -19.34 -12.33
N GLN A 247 18.65 -19.22 -12.98
CA GLN A 247 18.24 -18.04 -13.75
C GLN A 247 17.64 -16.94 -12.85
N GLY A 248 17.69 -17.10 -11.52
CA GLY A 248 17.08 -16.20 -10.54
C GLY A 248 15.74 -16.70 -10.01
N ALA A 249 14.98 -15.80 -9.38
CA ALA A 249 13.62 -16.07 -8.92
C ALA A 249 12.64 -15.85 -10.08
N VAL A 250 12.02 -16.93 -10.55
CA VAL A 250 11.05 -16.90 -11.65
C VAL A 250 9.65 -16.81 -11.04
N PHE A 251 8.98 -15.68 -11.27
CA PHE A 251 7.59 -15.46 -10.89
C PHE A 251 6.71 -15.55 -12.14
N ARG A 252 5.83 -16.55 -12.19
CA ARG A 252 4.99 -16.80 -13.37
C ARG A 252 3.60 -17.26 -12.98
N GLY A 253 2.66 -17.15 -13.91
CA GLY A 253 1.28 -17.52 -13.66
C GLY A 253 0.32 -16.92 -14.67
N THR A 254 -0.95 -16.84 -14.29
CA THR A 254 -2.01 -16.15 -15.05
C THR A 254 -2.68 -15.12 -14.13
N VAL A 255 -2.75 -13.86 -14.58
CA VAL A 255 -3.48 -12.79 -13.88
C VAL A 255 -4.77 -12.46 -14.61
N THR A 256 -5.88 -12.32 -13.89
CA THR A 256 -7.19 -12.00 -14.47
C THR A 256 -8.07 -11.19 -13.53
N LYS A 257 -8.88 -10.28 -14.09
CA LYS A 257 -9.94 -9.54 -13.40
C LYS A 257 -11.20 -10.39 -13.19
N ARG A 258 -11.27 -11.60 -13.75
CA ARG A 258 -12.44 -12.48 -13.61
C ARG A 258 -12.71 -12.77 -12.14
N GLY A 259 -13.99 -12.67 -11.75
CA GLY A 259 -14.41 -12.85 -10.36
C GLY A 259 -14.03 -11.69 -9.44
N GLY A 260 -13.74 -10.51 -9.98
CA GLY A 260 -13.33 -9.34 -9.22
C GLY A 260 -11.85 -9.33 -8.85
N GLY A 261 -11.05 -10.25 -9.39
CA GLY A 261 -9.60 -10.26 -9.17
C GLY A 261 -8.86 -9.11 -9.87
N GLY A 262 -7.65 -9.41 -10.33
CA GLY A 262 -6.78 -8.54 -11.10
C GLY A 262 -5.44 -8.31 -10.42
N PHE A 263 -4.98 -9.18 -9.52
CA PHE A 263 -3.60 -9.13 -9.03
C PHE A 263 -2.98 -10.50 -8.75
N ALA A 264 -1.67 -10.58 -8.97
CA ALA A 264 -0.82 -11.69 -8.55
C ALA A 264 0.46 -11.11 -7.93
N SER A 265 0.87 -11.62 -6.77
CA SER A 265 2.00 -11.07 -6.03
C SER A 265 2.92 -12.16 -5.50
N VAL A 266 4.22 -11.90 -5.60
CA VAL A 266 5.27 -12.64 -4.90
C VAL A 266 5.90 -11.75 -3.84
N ARG A 267 6.12 -12.29 -2.65
CA ARG A 267 6.74 -11.58 -1.53
C ARG A 267 7.94 -12.36 -1.02
N PHE A 268 8.95 -11.62 -0.55
CA PHE A 268 10.19 -12.14 -0.02
C PHE A 268 10.42 -11.55 1.37
N GLN A 269 10.62 -12.43 2.34
CA GLN A 269 10.97 -12.05 3.72
C GLN A 269 12.44 -12.39 3.98
N PRO A 270 13.31 -11.39 4.16
CA PRO A 270 14.69 -11.61 4.61
C PRO A 270 14.72 -12.29 5.97
N ARG A 271 15.61 -13.28 6.11
CA ARG A 271 15.85 -13.96 7.39
C ARG A 271 16.49 -13.04 8.42
N ASP A 272 17.42 -12.18 7.97
CA ASP A 272 17.97 -11.11 8.78
C ASP A 272 17.30 -9.77 8.43
N ARG A 273 16.21 -9.48 9.15
CA ARG A 273 15.50 -8.20 9.02
C ARG A 273 16.36 -7.02 9.46
N GLY A 274 17.23 -7.18 10.45
CA GLY A 274 18.07 -6.11 10.96
C GLY A 274 19.04 -5.59 9.90
N ALA A 275 19.74 -6.52 9.23
CA ALA A 275 20.62 -6.19 8.10
C ALA A 275 19.84 -5.58 6.93
N PHE A 276 18.66 -6.11 6.62
CA PHE A 276 17.79 -5.53 5.58
C PHE A 276 17.42 -4.08 5.85
N LEU A 277 16.97 -3.77 7.07
CA LEU A 277 16.64 -2.39 7.47
C LEU A 277 17.87 -1.48 7.46
N ALA A 278 19.02 -1.97 7.92
CA ALA A 278 20.27 -1.20 7.87
C ALA A 278 20.63 -0.78 6.44
N MET A 279 20.50 -1.69 5.47
CA MET A 279 20.73 -1.39 4.05
C MET A 279 19.76 -0.31 3.55
N LEU A 280 18.46 -0.42 3.87
CA LEU A 280 17.44 0.54 3.44
C LEU A 280 17.61 1.93 4.09
N ARG A 281 18.01 2.01 5.36
CA ARG A 281 18.23 3.30 6.06
C ARG A 281 19.31 4.14 5.39
N SER A 282 20.33 3.50 4.84
CA SER A 282 21.41 4.18 4.11
C SER A 282 21.08 4.50 2.65
N ALA A 283 19.93 4.07 2.15
CA ALA A 283 19.61 4.11 0.73
C ALA A 283 18.70 5.28 0.35
N THR A 284 18.84 5.76 -0.88
CA THR A 284 17.86 6.67 -1.50
C THR A 284 16.76 5.90 -2.25
N GLY A 285 17.06 4.65 -2.62
CA GLY A 285 16.17 3.80 -3.40
C GLY A 285 16.65 2.36 -3.47
N VAL A 286 15.90 1.58 -4.24
CA VAL A 286 16.19 0.19 -4.55
C VAL A 286 16.42 0.04 -6.05
N ALA A 287 17.53 -0.59 -6.43
CA ALA A 287 17.81 -0.99 -7.79
C ALA A 287 17.40 -2.46 -7.99
N LEU A 288 16.73 -2.72 -9.09
CA LEU A 288 16.20 -4.02 -9.48
C LEU A 288 16.88 -4.43 -10.78
N LYS A 289 17.41 -5.64 -10.83
CA LYS A 289 17.80 -6.29 -12.09
C LYS A 289 16.78 -7.36 -12.41
N ILE A 290 15.98 -7.13 -13.46
CA ILE A 290 14.82 -7.95 -13.78
C ILE A 290 14.71 -8.18 -15.28
N ARG A 291 14.00 -9.23 -15.68
CA ARG A 291 13.76 -9.57 -17.07
C ARG A 291 12.34 -10.06 -17.27
N ARG A 292 11.57 -9.38 -18.13
CA ARG A 292 10.24 -9.83 -18.55
C ARG A 292 10.38 -10.80 -19.71
N ILE A 293 9.81 -11.99 -19.57
CA ILE A 293 9.75 -13.01 -20.62
C ILE A 293 8.46 -12.86 -21.43
N GLN A 294 7.33 -12.69 -20.76
CA GLN A 294 6.02 -12.51 -21.40
C GLN A 294 5.02 -11.83 -20.45
N GLY A 295 3.91 -11.37 -21.03
CA GLY A 295 2.77 -10.82 -20.30
C GLY A 295 2.90 -9.33 -19.98
N CYS A 296 2.16 -8.89 -18.96
CA CYS A 296 2.01 -7.49 -18.60
C CYS A 296 3.34 -6.77 -18.36
N ALA A 297 3.45 -5.55 -18.90
CA ALA A 297 4.64 -4.70 -18.80
C ALA A 297 4.72 -3.90 -17.50
N SER A 298 3.58 -3.67 -16.86
CA SER A 298 3.44 -2.81 -15.68
C SER A 298 3.45 -3.64 -14.40
N TRP A 299 4.39 -3.33 -13.51
CA TRP A 299 4.67 -4.06 -12.28
C TRP A 299 4.80 -3.11 -11.11
N LYS A 300 4.66 -3.64 -9.89
CA LYS A 300 4.87 -2.90 -8.64
C LYS A 300 6.02 -3.48 -7.85
N LEU A 301 6.87 -2.62 -7.32
CA LEU A 301 7.71 -2.97 -6.18
C LEU A 301 6.93 -2.71 -4.90
N GLN A 302 6.99 -3.66 -3.97
CA GLN A 302 6.36 -3.55 -2.65
C GLN A 302 7.42 -3.62 -1.56
N LEU A 303 7.32 -2.75 -0.55
CA LEU A 303 7.94 -2.95 0.76
C LEU A 303 6.82 -3.21 1.77
N ASN A 304 6.87 -4.39 2.39
CA ASN A 304 5.77 -4.93 3.18
C ASN A 304 6.02 -4.70 4.67
N SER A 305 5.03 -4.09 5.35
CA SER A 305 5.08 -3.89 6.79
C SER A 305 4.48 -5.06 7.58
N GLN A 306 4.58 -4.97 8.90
CA GLN A 306 4.00 -5.92 9.86
C GLN A 306 2.50 -5.78 10.06
N GLN A 307 1.90 -4.65 9.67
CA GLN A 307 0.49 -4.33 9.90
C GLN A 307 -0.33 -4.35 8.60
N GLU A 308 0.01 -5.23 7.65
CA GLU A 308 -0.59 -5.32 6.30
C GLU A 308 -0.43 -4.07 5.41
N LYS A 309 0.03 -2.93 5.94
CA LYS A 309 0.38 -1.74 5.16
C LYS A 309 1.55 -2.08 4.22
N GLN A 310 1.47 -1.62 2.99
CA GLN A 310 2.49 -1.82 1.96
C GLN A 310 2.88 -0.48 1.36
N TRP A 311 4.18 -0.28 1.16
CA TRP A 311 4.67 0.82 0.36
C TRP A 311 4.87 0.32 -1.06
N GLN A 312 4.25 0.98 -2.04
CA GLN A 312 4.21 0.50 -3.42
C GLN A 312 4.72 1.57 -4.38
N GLN A 313 5.42 1.16 -5.43
CA GLN A 313 5.75 2.03 -6.56
C GLN A 313 5.66 1.25 -7.86
N ASP A 314 4.99 1.83 -8.84
CA ASP A 314 4.87 1.25 -10.18
C ASP A 314 6.18 1.42 -10.97
N PHE A 315 6.50 0.43 -11.80
CA PHE A 315 7.56 0.48 -12.78
C PHE A 315 7.17 -0.33 -14.04
N MET A 316 7.87 -0.05 -15.14
CA MET A 316 7.65 -0.73 -16.42
C MET A 316 8.86 -1.58 -16.77
N VAL A 317 8.62 -2.73 -17.39
CA VAL A 317 9.68 -3.62 -17.93
C VAL A 317 9.35 -3.86 -19.38
N SER A 318 10.25 -3.58 -20.31
CA SER A 318 10.02 -3.86 -21.73
C SER A 318 10.19 -5.35 -22.05
N GLU A 319 9.56 -5.84 -23.12
CA GLU A 319 9.85 -7.18 -23.66
C GLU A 319 11.13 -7.10 -24.47
N ALA A 320 12.25 -7.38 -23.82
CA ALA A 320 13.54 -7.39 -24.50
C ALA A 320 14.24 -8.75 -24.39
N ASN A 321 13.67 -9.71 -23.64
CA ASN A 321 14.33 -10.95 -23.22
C ASN A 321 15.76 -10.75 -22.68
N THR A 322 16.10 -9.52 -22.29
CA THR A 322 17.37 -9.11 -21.70
C THR A 322 17.11 -8.48 -20.32
N PRO A 323 18.05 -8.65 -19.37
CA PRO A 323 17.99 -7.97 -18.09
C PRO A 323 17.93 -6.45 -18.23
N GLN A 324 17.05 -5.82 -17.47
CA GLN A 324 16.90 -4.37 -17.33
C GLN A 324 17.18 -3.96 -15.89
N ASP A 325 17.85 -2.82 -15.74
CA ASP A 325 18.11 -2.19 -14.45
C ASP A 325 17.07 -1.09 -14.20
N ILE A 326 16.23 -1.29 -13.18
CA ILE A 326 15.16 -0.37 -12.78
C ILE A 326 15.52 0.24 -11.42
N ARG A 327 15.42 1.56 -11.30
CA ARG A 327 15.63 2.28 -10.03
C ARG A 327 14.31 2.76 -9.47
N VAL A 328 14.03 2.40 -8.22
CA VAL A 328 12.81 2.76 -7.50
C VAL A 328 13.18 3.61 -6.27
N PRO A 329 12.93 4.93 -6.29
CA PRO A 329 13.21 5.80 -5.15
C PRO A 329 12.26 5.49 -3.98
N LEU A 330 12.78 5.43 -2.75
CA LEU A 330 11.95 5.26 -1.55
C LEU A 330 10.98 6.45 -1.37
N SER A 331 11.39 7.64 -1.80
CA SER A 331 10.58 8.86 -1.77
C SER A 331 9.40 8.86 -2.76
N ALA A 332 9.36 7.92 -3.71
CA ALA A 332 8.27 7.80 -4.67
C ALA A 332 7.20 6.80 -4.23
N MET A 333 7.42 6.06 -3.14
CA MET A 333 6.52 4.97 -2.75
C MET A 333 5.24 5.47 -2.08
N TRP A 334 4.10 4.92 -2.47
CA TRP A 334 2.80 5.19 -1.89
C TRP A 334 2.45 4.21 -0.78
N PRO A 335 2.00 4.67 0.40
CA PRO A 335 1.50 3.81 1.45
C PRO A 335 0.08 3.35 1.11
N THR A 336 -0.10 2.04 1.05
CA THR A 336 -1.35 1.40 0.69
C THR A 336 -1.75 0.36 1.73
N TRP A 337 -3.05 0.18 1.92
CA TRP A 337 -3.62 -0.92 2.68
C TRP A 337 -4.76 -1.49 1.85
N ARG A 338 -4.64 -2.78 1.49
CA ARG A 338 -5.63 -3.49 0.65
C ARG A 338 -6.00 -2.74 -0.63
N GLY A 339 -5.00 -2.20 -1.33
CA GLY A 339 -5.16 -1.47 -2.59
C GLY A 339 -5.62 -0.01 -2.44
N ARG A 340 -5.92 0.47 -1.22
CA ARG A 340 -6.29 1.87 -0.96
C ARG A 340 -5.10 2.66 -0.45
N VAL A 341 -4.90 3.86 -0.96
CA VAL A 341 -3.89 4.79 -0.43
C VAL A 341 -4.32 5.28 0.96
N VAL A 342 -3.41 5.18 1.93
CA VAL A 342 -3.67 5.51 3.35
C VAL A 342 -2.77 6.61 3.90
N GLY A 343 -2.01 7.29 3.04
CA GLY A 343 -1.09 8.35 3.44
C GLY A 343 -0.42 9.04 2.26
N GLY A 344 0.47 9.98 2.57
CA GLY A 344 1.25 10.70 1.56
C GLY A 344 2.35 9.83 0.94
N CYS A 345 2.74 10.19 -0.28
CA CYS A 345 3.87 9.57 -0.98
C CYS A 345 5.20 9.84 -0.26
N GLY A 346 6.07 8.83 -0.25
CA GLY A 346 7.42 8.86 0.29
C GLY A 346 7.57 8.07 1.59
N LEU A 347 8.39 7.02 1.55
CA LEU A 347 8.71 6.22 2.72
C LEU A 347 9.63 7.01 3.67
N GLY A 348 9.10 7.41 4.82
CA GLY A 348 9.84 8.10 5.87
C GLY A 348 10.56 7.15 6.84
N GLY A 349 11.51 7.69 7.62
CA GLY A 349 12.34 6.89 8.53
C GLY A 349 11.57 6.11 9.59
N ARG A 350 10.46 6.64 10.12
CA ARG A 350 9.63 5.91 11.09
C ARG A 350 8.90 4.72 10.46
N ASP A 351 8.29 4.93 9.29
CA ASP A 351 7.60 3.86 8.57
C ASP A 351 8.55 2.80 8.02
N LEU A 352 9.81 3.17 7.75
CA LEU A 352 10.86 2.24 7.32
C LEU A 352 11.14 1.18 8.40
N GLU A 353 11.06 1.54 9.68
CA GLU A 353 11.26 0.61 10.79
C GLU A 353 10.25 -0.55 10.77
N ASP A 354 9.04 -0.32 10.27
CA ASP A 354 8.00 -1.35 10.23
C ASP A 354 8.12 -2.31 9.04
N ILE A 355 9.06 -2.06 8.12
CA ILE A 355 9.30 -2.90 6.96
C ILE A 355 9.92 -4.24 7.37
N GLN A 356 9.44 -5.31 6.74
CA GLN A 356 9.88 -6.67 7.02
C GLN A 356 10.32 -7.46 5.80
N GLY A 357 10.02 -6.95 4.61
CA GLY A 357 10.33 -7.64 3.38
C GLY A 357 9.92 -6.81 2.18
N PHE A 358 10.11 -7.41 1.01
CA PHE A 358 9.81 -6.79 -0.26
C PHE A 358 8.97 -7.73 -1.13
N GLY A 359 8.48 -7.25 -2.26
CA GLY A 359 7.71 -8.07 -3.17
C GLY A 359 7.50 -7.42 -4.52
N PHE A 360 6.96 -8.21 -5.44
CA PHE A 360 6.60 -7.79 -6.78
C PHE A 360 5.13 -8.13 -7.00
N MET A 361 4.39 -7.25 -7.66
CA MET A 361 2.97 -7.45 -7.91
C MET A 361 2.59 -6.97 -9.31
N LEU A 362 1.79 -7.79 -9.99
CA LEU A 362 0.93 -7.37 -11.09
C LEU A 362 -0.40 -6.95 -10.49
N SER A 363 -0.93 -5.79 -10.87
CA SER A 363 -2.22 -5.31 -10.38
C SER A 363 -2.93 -4.44 -11.41
N PHE A 364 -4.25 -4.57 -11.50
CA PHE A 364 -5.11 -3.68 -12.27
C PHE A 364 -5.21 -2.27 -11.67
N LEU A 365 -4.78 -2.10 -10.41
CA LEU A 365 -4.62 -0.80 -9.77
C LEU A 365 -3.17 -0.36 -9.85
N SER A 366 -2.94 0.94 -9.98
CA SER A 366 -1.64 1.61 -9.83
C SER A 366 -1.28 1.78 -8.34
N ALA A 367 -0.05 2.18 -8.04
CA ALA A 367 0.41 2.38 -6.66
C ALA A 367 -0.34 3.52 -5.95
N ASP A 368 -0.77 4.53 -6.70
CA ASP A 368 -1.59 5.65 -6.22
C ASP A 368 -3.10 5.30 -6.06
N GLY A 369 -3.47 4.04 -6.28
CA GLY A 369 -4.85 3.56 -6.16
C GLY A 369 -5.74 3.83 -7.38
N SER A 370 -5.22 4.47 -8.42
CA SER A 370 -5.95 4.65 -9.69
C SER A 370 -6.00 3.35 -10.50
N ASN A 371 -6.81 3.31 -11.56
CA ASN A 371 -6.80 2.19 -12.50
C ASN A 371 -5.51 2.22 -13.34
N ASN A 372 -4.86 1.07 -13.47
CA ASN A 372 -3.66 0.90 -14.26
C ASN A 372 -4.02 0.63 -15.73
N ALA A 373 -3.90 1.66 -16.57
CA ALA A 373 -4.18 1.55 -18.01
C ALA A 373 -3.21 0.63 -18.76
N ALA A 374 -2.02 0.36 -18.21
CA ALA A 374 -1.02 -0.53 -18.79
C ALA A 374 -1.19 -2.00 -18.35
N PHE A 375 -2.15 -2.29 -17.45
CA PHE A 375 -2.43 -3.64 -16.99
C PHE A 375 -3.03 -4.50 -18.10
N GLN A 376 -2.50 -5.73 -18.24
CA GLN A 376 -2.96 -6.72 -19.20
C GLN A 376 -3.20 -8.05 -18.50
N GLU A 377 -4.35 -8.65 -18.74
CA GLU A 377 -4.66 -10.01 -18.28
C GLU A 377 -3.92 -11.05 -19.12
N GLY A 378 -3.74 -12.24 -18.55
CA GLY A 378 -3.16 -13.38 -19.25
C GLY A 378 -1.96 -13.99 -18.54
N GLN A 379 -1.23 -14.84 -19.28
CA GLN A 379 -0.01 -15.46 -18.78
C GLN A 379 1.10 -14.44 -18.64
N PHE A 380 1.88 -14.57 -17.57
CA PHE A 380 3.05 -13.74 -17.33
C PHE A 380 4.23 -14.57 -16.85
N GLU A 381 5.43 -14.07 -17.12
CA GLU A 381 6.66 -14.60 -16.53
C GLU A 381 7.69 -13.48 -16.37
N LEU A 382 8.10 -13.26 -15.12
CA LEU A 382 9.11 -12.27 -14.72
C LEU A 382 10.26 -12.98 -14.00
N HIS A 383 11.47 -12.75 -14.47
CA HIS A 383 12.69 -13.22 -13.84
C HIS A 383 13.27 -12.09 -13.00
N ILE A 384 13.34 -12.32 -11.69
CA ILE A 384 13.92 -11.41 -10.71
C ILE A 384 15.34 -11.89 -10.44
N LEU A 385 16.32 -11.15 -10.94
CA LEU A 385 17.73 -11.54 -10.90
C LEU A 385 18.40 -11.01 -9.64
N ALA A 386 18.25 -9.71 -9.37
CA ALA A 386 18.81 -9.10 -8.16
C ALA A 386 18.03 -7.89 -7.69
N ILE A 387 18.22 -7.57 -6.41
CA ILE A 387 17.72 -6.39 -5.72
C ILE A 387 18.85 -5.84 -4.83
N SER A 388 19.12 -4.55 -4.93
CA SER A 388 20.16 -3.84 -4.17
C SER A 388 19.69 -2.44 -3.79
N THR A 389 20.37 -1.79 -2.86
CA THR A 389 20.15 -0.37 -2.58
C THR A 389 21.03 0.52 -3.47
N TYR A 390 20.70 1.82 -3.58
CA TYR A 390 21.55 2.83 -4.21
C TYR A 390 21.41 4.22 -3.58
#